data_AF-A0A226DER9-F1
#
_entry.id   AF-A0A226DER9-F1
#
_cell.length_a   1.000
_cell.length_b   1.000
_cell.length_c   1.000
_cell.angle_alpha   90.00
_cell.angle_beta   90.00
_cell.angle_gamma   90.00
#
_symmetry.space_group_name_H-M   'P 1'
#
loop_
_entity.id
_entity.type
_entity.pdbx_description
1 polymer ?
#
loop_
_entity_poly.entity_id
_entity_poly.type
_entity_poly.pdbx_seq_one_letter_code
_entity_poly.pdbx_strand_id
1 'polypeptide(L)'
;MTRVVVRTSVRWAACGQFGLSTLLLQIAKLWPFTHWFTMHFLTCVLRIMDSSSKKALVVLVGFLLGKAIGQTVPVPVGKLPSFNVYEKRVTLSGFSSGGTFAQMYQISHSSTIHGIAVFSHTYYRCGPPSGKIDDYDKVCTKLFNQTGDKLYNPELVHKDIETYLYRGLIDDPVNLRHRFLYVYTGLRNFLFTADQSLSILQVYERYIKNPHRIKTRVQDAELLLPTNNEFGVPCTERPDNTSFIGNCGFSGPYEALVFLHGSDHRMRETTGASKQSLMQQLKMFDQREFVTGLKNPQLDMVGYYFVPTTCERRRCLLHIYFHGCLTGRQFEGTKHIEQSGFLEIAEASDMILIFPQAVMSEPQNDIGCWDTFGISGELYATKRGDQITAVKRMVDRALGKGTLSSSSSSSGQIWFNNKQDATSFAQEGQKGGWSHHNQYGGGGRGKQKYRAGYGHYYG
;
A
#
# COMPACT_ATOMS: atom_id res chain seq x y z
N MET A 1 -29.20 24.64 37.39
CA MET A 1 -28.35 25.69 38.02
C MET A 1 -27.29 24.95 38.81
N THR A 2 -25.97 25.02 38.63
CA THR A 2 -25.09 25.90 37.85
C THR A 2 -23.74 25.17 37.73
N ARG A 3 -23.09 25.25 36.56
CA ARG A 3 -21.73 24.74 36.31
C ARG A 3 -20.72 25.54 37.14
N VAL A 4 -19.80 24.86 37.81
CA VAL A 4 -18.58 25.47 38.40
C VAL A 4 -17.50 25.50 37.32
N VAL A 5 -17.15 26.71 36.90
CA VAL A 5 -16.02 27.02 36.01
C VAL A 5 -14.87 27.50 36.90
N VAL A 6 -13.75 26.76 36.89
CA VAL A 6 -12.50 27.22 37.51
C VAL A 6 -11.76 28.07 36.48
N ARG A 7 -11.80 29.40 36.66
CA ARG A 7 -10.91 30.37 36.00
C ARG A 7 -9.62 30.45 36.82
N THR A 8 -8.50 30.05 36.25
CA THR A 8 -7.17 30.48 36.72
C THR A 8 -6.75 31.73 35.98
N SER A 9 -6.64 32.82 36.72
CA SER A 9 -6.14 34.12 36.30
C SER A 9 -4.62 34.15 36.37
N VAL A 10 -3.93 34.43 35.26
CA VAL A 10 -2.55 34.90 35.27
C VAL A 10 -2.54 36.33 34.74
N ARG A 11 -2.22 37.28 35.62
CA ARG A 11 -1.97 38.69 35.31
C ARG A 11 -0.63 38.80 34.58
N TRP A 12 -0.62 39.41 33.40
CA TRP A 12 0.60 39.75 32.65
C TRP A 12 1.00 41.19 32.97
N ALA A 13 2.22 41.37 33.46
CA ALA A 13 2.84 42.67 33.73
C ALA A 13 4.08 42.85 32.85
N ALA A 14 4.24 44.10 32.37
CA ALA A 14 5.45 44.76 31.86
C ALA A 14 6.16 44.17 30.62
N CYS A 15 5.94 44.86 29.49
CA CYS A 15 6.82 44.84 28.33
C CYS A 15 8.01 45.76 28.61
N GLY A 16 9.12 45.20 29.08
CA GLY A 16 10.36 45.93 29.32
C GLY A 16 11.51 44.98 29.64
N GLN A 17 12.63 45.14 28.93
CA GLN A 17 13.92 44.45 29.11
C GLN A 17 14.02 42.99 28.65
N PHE A 18 14.08 42.77 27.34
CA PHE A 18 14.91 41.69 26.77
C PHE A 18 15.59 42.20 25.49
N GLY A 19 16.92 42.10 25.43
CA GLY A 19 17.71 42.50 24.26
C GLY A 19 17.48 41.59 23.06
N LEU A 20 17.48 42.15 21.85
CA LEU A 20 17.16 41.46 20.59
C LEU A 20 18.02 40.21 20.31
N SER A 21 19.24 40.13 20.87
CA SER A 21 20.21 39.08 20.53
C SER A 21 19.96 37.73 21.23
N THR A 22 19.38 37.72 22.43
CA THR A 22 19.08 36.47 23.17
C THR A 22 17.73 35.86 22.79
N LEU A 23 16.83 36.64 22.18
CA LEU A 23 15.49 36.20 21.80
C LEU A 23 15.46 35.42 20.48
N LEU A 24 16.31 35.79 19.51
CA LEU A 24 16.41 35.11 18.21
C LEU A 24 16.94 33.67 18.31
N LEU A 25 17.79 33.38 19.31
CA LEU A 25 18.32 32.04 19.56
C LEU A 25 17.31 31.06 20.17
N GLN A 26 16.24 31.54 20.82
CA GLN A 26 15.18 30.66 21.35
C GLN A 26 14.08 30.37 20.31
N ILE A 27 13.87 31.25 19.33
CA ILE A 27 12.86 31.08 18.26
C ILE A 27 13.22 29.93 17.31
N ALA A 28 14.52 29.67 17.08
CA ALA A 28 14.98 28.56 16.25
C ALA A 28 14.66 27.17 16.85
N LYS A 29 14.32 27.07 18.14
CA LYS A 29 14.06 25.80 18.84
C LYS A 29 12.57 25.44 19.00
N LEU A 30 11.64 26.30 18.59
CA LEU A 30 10.19 26.12 18.84
C LEU A 30 9.32 26.20 17.57
N TRP A 31 9.91 26.02 16.39
CA TRP A 31 9.22 26.25 15.11
C TRP A 31 7.98 25.37 14.82
N PRO A 32 7.73 24.18 15.42
CA PRO A 32 6.56 23.42 15.03
C PRO A 32 5.37 23.57 15.98
N PHE A 33 5.08 24.72 16.62
CA PHE A 33 3.80 24.85 17.36
C PHE A 33 3.17 26.27 17.30
N THR A 34 1.98 26.31 16.66
CA THR A 34 0.92 27.33 16.73
C THR A 34 1.02 28.61 15.87
N HIS A 35 0.19 28.66 14.81
CA HIS A 35 -0.04 29.85 13.96
C HIS A 35 -0.60 31.09 14.69
N TRP A 36 -1.09 30.93 15.93
CA TRP A 36 -1.73 32.02 16.66
C TRP A 36 -0.73 32.92 17.40
N PHE A 37 0.39 32.36 17.87
CA PHE A 37 1.45 33.14 18.53
C PHE A 37 2.19 34.07 17.55
N THR A 38 2.34 33.66 16.29
CA THR A 38 3.07 34.44 15.28
C THR A 38 2.39 35.77 14.93
N MET A 39 1.05 35.84 14.94
CA MET A 39 0.31 37.04 14.53
C MET A 39 0.29 38.14 15.61
N HIS A 40 0.17 37.78 16.89
CA HIS A 40 0.23 38.74 18.00
C HIS A 40 1.66 39.23 18.28
N PHE A 41 2.66 38.40 18.05
CA PHE A 41 4.06 38.79 18.19
C PHE A 41 4.49 39.78 17.10
N LEU A 42 4.08 39.55 15.84
CA LEU A 42 4.38 40.44 14.72
C LEU A 42 3.77 41.83 14.91
N THR A 43 2.54 41.90 15.43
CA THR A 43 1.86 43.17 15.71
C THR A 43 2.49 43.94 16.87
N CYS A 44 3.05 43.24 17.86
CA CYS A 44 3.79 43.86 18.96
C CYS A 44 5.13 44.45 18.49
N VAL A 45 5.90 43.68 17.71
CA VAL A 45 7.19 44.12 17.14
C VAL A 45 7.01 45.34 16.20
N LEU A 46 5.98 45.33 15.35
CA LEU A 46 5.67 46.44 14.44
C LEU A 46 5.25 47.74 15.15
N ARG A 47 4.81 47.69 16.41
CA ARG A 47 4.44 48.89 17.19
C ARG A 47 5.64 49.60 17.81
N ILE A 48 6.75 48.90 18.06
CA ILE A 48 7.93 49.44 18.77
C ILE A 48 8.99 49.98 17.79
N MET A 49 8.95 49.56 16.52
CA MET A 49 9.93 49.97 15.51
C MET A 49 9.66 51.40 14.98
N ASP A 50 10.72 52.15 14.70
CA ASP A 50 10.63 53.42 13.98
C ASP A 50 10.31 53.22 12.48
N SER A 51 9.95 54.30 11.78
CA SER A 51 9.54 54.27 10.36
C SER A 51 10.62 53.76 9.40
N SER A 52 11.89 54.06 9.66
CA SER A 52 13.04 53.60 8.87
C SER A 52 13.30 52.11 9.09
N SER A 53 13.16 51.64 10.34
CA SER A 53 13.27 50.22 10.71
C SER A 53 12.13 49.37 10.13
N LYS A 54 10.90 49.92 10.02
CA LYS A 54 9.78 49.26 9.34
C LYS A 54 10.01 49.10 7.85
N LYS A 55 10.58 50.11 7.18
CA LYS A 55 10.94 50.03 5.75
C LYS A 55 12.01 48.97 5.51
N ALA A 56 13.02 48.89 6.37
CA ALA A 56 14.04 47.84 6.29
C ALA A 56 13.46 46.44 6.47
N LEU A 57 12.53 46.22 7.41
CA LEU A 57 11.86 44.94 7.62
C LEU A 57 10.94 44.55 6.46
N VAL A 58 10.20 45.51 5.87
CA VAL A 58 9.37 45.26 4.68
C VAL A 58 10.23 44.90 3.47
N VAL A 59 11.39 45.54 3.30
CA VAL A 59 12.36 45.19 2.26
C VAL A 59 13.00 43.83 2.53
N LEU A 60 13.31 43.48 3.78
CA LEU A 60 13.88 42.17 4.14
C LEU A 60 12.86 41.02 3.99
N VAL A 61 11.63 41.22 4.44
CA VAL A 61 10.51 40.26 4.27
C VAL A 61 10.11 40.18 2.79
N GLY A 62 10.16 41.29 2.06
CA GLY A 62 10.00 41.32 0.60
C GLY A 62 11.11 40.58 -0.15
N PHE A 63 12.36 40.64 0.31
CA PHE A 63 13.49 39.88 -0.23
C PHE A 63 13.44 38.39 0.13
N LEU A 64 12.93 38.06 1.33
CA LEU A 64 12.76 36.67 1.79
C LEU A 64 11.53 35.99 1.17
N LEU A 65 10.44 36.73 0.94
CA LEU A 65 9.25 36.23 0.20
C LEU A 65 9.46 36.26 -1.32
N GLY A 66 10.23 37.23 -1.85
CA GLY A 66 10.56 37.33 -3.27
C GLY A 66 11.49 36.23 -3.79
N LYS A 67 12.22 35.53 -2.89
CA LYS A 67 13.01 34.33 -3.21
C LYS A 67 12.26 33.00 -3.03
N ALA A 68 11.01 33.04 -2.56
CA ALA A 68 10.17 31.86 -2.34
C ALA A 68 9.09 31.65 -3.41
N ILE A 69 9.11 32.42 -4.50
CA ILE A 69 8.53 31.95 -5.77
C ILE A 69 9.63 31.16 -6.47
N GLY A 70 10.01 30.04 -5.86
CA GLY A 70 10.72 29.01 -6.59
C GLY A 70 9.80 28.61 -7.72
N GLN A 71 10.18 28.93 -8.96
CA GLN A 71 9.59 28.28 -10.12
C GLN A 71 9.61 26.78 -9.80
N THR A 72 8.44 26.17 -9.67
CA THR A 72 8.32 24.73 -9.62
C THR A 72 8.81 24.24 -10.97
N VAL A 73 10.12 24.03 -11.10
CA VAL A 73 10.69 23.36 -12.26
C VAL A 73 9.96 22.04 -12.31
N PRO A 74 9.16 21.79 -13.37
CA PRO A 74 8.44 20.54 -13.49
C PRO A 74 9.50 19.44 -13.43
N VAL A 75 9.42 18.57 -12.42
CA VAL A 75 10.29 17.38 -12.38
C VAL A 75 9.99 16.63 -13.67
N PRO A 76 10.96 16.47 -14.60
CA PRO A 76 10.71 15.77 -15.84
C PRO A 76 10.35 14.32 -15.51
N VAL A 77 9.06 14.01 -15.58
CA VAL A 77 8.53 12.66 -15.37
C VAL A 77 8.31 12.02 -16.73
N GLY A 78 8.91 10.85 -16.93
CA GLY A 78 8.69 10.05 -18.13
C GLY A 78 7.34 9.32 -18.09
N LYS A 79 7.04 8.60 -19.16
CA LYS A 79 5.99 7.58 -19.13
C LYS A 79 6.53 6.28 -18.56
N LEU A 80 5.66 5.46 -17.97
CA LEU A 80 6.02 4.08 -17.65
C LEU A 80 6.10 3.29 -18.97
N PRO A 81 7.27 2.74 -19.35
CA PRO A 81 7.41 1.93 -20.54
C PRO A 81 6.79 0.54 -20.36
N SER A 82 6.61 -0.18 -21.46
CA SER A 82 6.38 -1.63 -21.44
C SER A 82 7.70 -2.38 -21.42
N PHE A 83 7.72 -3.57 -20.82
CA PHE A 83 8.93 -4.35 -20.66
C PHE A 83 8.78 -5.77 -21.24
N ASN A 84 9.89 -6.36 -21.65
CA ASN A 84 9.94 -7.78 -22.00
C ASN A 84 10.04 -8.60 -20.71
N VAL A 85 8.90 -9.09 -20.18
CA VAL A 85 8.87 -9.76 -18.87
C VAL A 85 8.13 -11.10 -18.88
N TYR A 86 8.43 -11.96 -17.92
CA TYR A 86 7.71 -13.22 -17.71
C TYR A 86 6.32 -12.95 -17.10
N GLU A 87 5.29 -12.79 -17.94
CA GLU A 87 3.92 -12.42 -17.50
C GLU A 87 3.32 -13.30 -16.38
N LYS A 88 3.68 -14.59 -16.33
CA LYS A 88 3.17 -15.55 -15.32
C LYS A 88 4.00 -15.58 -14.02
N ARG A 89 5.00 -14.70 -13.90
CA ARG A 89 5.95 -14.63 -12.78
C ARG A 89 5.97 -13.25 -12.12
N VAL A 90 4.92 -12.44 -12.31
CA VAL A 90 4.80 -11.14 -11.63
C VAL A 90 4.64 -11.37 -10.14
N THR A 91 5.50 -10.77 -9.32
CA THR A 91 5.43 -10.85 -7.86
C THR A 91 5.19 -9.46 -7.27
N LEU A 92 4.62 -9.42 -6.08
CA LEU A 92 4.41 -8.17 -5.34
C LEU A 92 5.08 -8.27 -3.98
N SER A 93 5.45 -7.14 -3.40
CA SER A 93 5.68 -7.08 -1.98
C SER A 93 5.29 -5.74 -1.40
N GLY A 94 5.21 -5.65 -0.08
CA GLY A 94 4.98 -4.38 0.56
C GLY A 94 5.20 -4.39 2.06
N PHE A 95 5.44 -3.19 2.58
CA PHE A 95 5.65 -2.92 3.99
C PHE A 95 4.45 -2.19 4.59
N SER A 96 4.02 -2.58 5.80
CA SER A 96 2.91 -1.92 6.51
C SER A 96 1.63 -1.84 5.66
N SER A 97 1.04 -0.66 5.45
CA SER A 97 -0.13 -0.48 4.58
C SER A 97 0.10 -0.99 3.15
N GLY A 98 1.32 -0.89 2.61
CA GLY A 98 1.69 -1.47 1.33
C GLY A 98 1.69 -3.00 1.33
N GLY A 99 2.04 -3.62 2.45
CA GLY A 99 1.92 -5.08 2.64
C GLY A 99 0.47 -5.54 2.66
N THR A 100 -0.40 -4.79 3.32
CA THR A 100 -1.85 -5.04 3.27
C THR A 100 -2.43 -4.80 1.87
N PHE A 101 -1.99 -3.75 1.17
CA PHE A 101 -2.40 -3.45 -0.19
C PHE A 101 -1.95 -4.52 -1.21
N ALA A 102 -0.75 -5.08 -1.06
CA ALA A 102 -0.26 -6.19 -1.89
C ALA A 102 -1.22 -7.40 -1.85
N GLN A 103 -1.81 -7.68 -0.68
CA GLN A 103 -2.82 -8.74 -0.53
C GLN A 103 -4.10 -8.39 -1.27
N MET A 104 -4.57 -7.15 -1.13
CA MET A 104 -5.77 -6.68 -1.82
C MET A 104 -5.63 -6.76 -3.34
N TYR A 105 -4.45 -6.39 -3.83
CA TYR A 105 -4.13 -6.52 -5.24
C TYR A 105 -4.07 -7.99 -5.67
N GLN A 106 -3.38 -8.85 -4.93
CA GLN A 106 -3.28 -10.27 -5.29
C GLN A 106 -4.66 -10.95 -5.33
N ILE A 107 -5.53 -10.69 -4.35
CA ILE A 107 -6.88 -11.28 -4.35
C ILE A 107 -7.70 -10.72 -5.52
N SER A 108 -7.62 -9.41 -5.78
CA SER A 108 -8.33 -8.77 -6.89
C SER A 108 -7.90 -9.27 -8.27
N HIS A 109 -6.61 -9.60 -8.44
CA HIS A 109 -5.99 -9.96 -9.71
C HIS A 109 -5.18 -11.27 -9.63
N SER A 110 -5.72 -12.27 -8.93
CA SER A 110 -5.05 -13.54 -8.59
C SER A 110 -4.62 -14.37 -9.80
N SER A 111 -5.23 -14.14 -10.96
CA SER A 111 -4.84 -14.78 -12.22
C SER A 111 -3.45 -14.35 -12.70
N THR A 112 -3.00 -13.13 -12.38
CA THR A 112 -1.76 -12.54 -12.90
C THR A 112 -0.58 -12.65 -11.93
N ILE A 113 -0.86 -12.63 -10.62
CA ILE A 113 0.18 -12.52 -9.59
C ILE A 113 0.67 -13.89 -9.14
N HIS A 114 1.97 -14.14 -9.27
CA HIS A 114 2.67 -15.38 -8.94
C HIS A 114 2.81 -15.61 -7.43
N GLY A 115 2.96 -14.53 -6.67
CA GLY A 115 3.06 -14.58 -5.21
C GLY A 115 3.31 -13.21 -4.61
N ILE A 116 3.15 -13.11 -3.30
CA ILE A 116 3.38 -11.87 -2.55
C ILE A 116 4.29 -12.08 -1.35
N ALA A 117 5.03 -11.05 -1.00
CA ALA A 117 5.74 -10.95 0.27
C ALA A 117 5.28 -9.74 1.06
N VAL A 118 4.83 -9.96 2.29
CA VAL A 118 4.23 -8.92 3.12
C VAL A 118 4.99 -8.77 4.42
N PHE A 119 5.37 -7.53 4.74
CA PHE A 119 6.21 -7.21 5.89
C PHE A 119 5.46 -6.28 6.83
N SER A 120 5.38 -6.66 8.11
CA SER A 120 4.92 -5.77 9.19
C SER A 120 3.53 -5.17 8.91
N HIS A 121 2.60 -6.03 8.51
CA HIS A 121 1.30 -5.71 7.92
C HIS A 121 0.12 -6.23 8.77
N THR A 122 -1.10 -5.98 8.30
CA THR A 122 -2.32 -6.70 8.73
C THR A 122 -2.88 -7.56 7.59
N TYR A 123 -4.05 -8.16 7.73
CA TYR A 123 -4.63 -9.03 6.70
C TYR A 123 -5.60 -8.30 5.75
N TYR A 124 -5.89 -8.95 4.63
CA TYR A 124 -6.80 -8.46 3.59
C TYR A 124 -8.13 -7.97 4.16
N ARG A 125 -8.49 -6.72 3.85
CA ARG A 125 -9.76 -6.08 4.24
C ARG A 125 -10.06 -6.24 5.72
N CYS A 126 -9.07 -6.01 6.57
CA CYS A 126 -9.33 -5.86 8.00
C CYS A 126 -10.20 -4.62 8.22
N GLY A 127 -11.33 -4.79 8.91
CA GLY A 127 -12.20 -3.70 9.32
C GLY A 127 -13.27 -3.31 8.28
N PRO A 128 -14.34 -2.63 8.73
CA PRO A 128 -15.34 -2.06 7.82
C PRO A 128 -14.73 -0.93 6.97
N PRO A 129 -15.23 -0.70 5.74
CA PRO A 129 -14.77 0.40 4.89
C PRO A 129 -15.31 1.76 5.35
N SER A 130 -14.89 2.22 6.53
CA SER A 130 -15.39 3.47 7.13
C SER A 130 -14.83 4.73 6.44
N GLY A 131 -13.71 4.59 5.72
CA GLY A 131 -12.92 5.72 5.22
C GLY A 131 -12.23 6.53 6.32
N LYS A 132 -12.21 6.03 7.57
CA LYS A 132 -11.65 6.72 8.73
C LYS A 132 -10.59 5.86 9.40
N ILE A 133 -9.38 6.41 9.54
CA ILE A 133 -8.23 5.70 10.12
C ILE A 133 -8.50 5.28 11.58
N ASP A 134 -9.12 6.13 12.40
CA ASP A 134 -9.48 5.80 13.79
C ASP A 134 -10.38 4.56 13.91
N ASP A 135 -11.32 4.39 12.97
CA ASP A 135 -12.23 3.24 13.00
C ASP A 135 -11.51 1.95 12.57
N TYR A 136 -10.54 2.06 11.67
CA TYR A 136 -9.63 0.97 11.33
C TYR A 136 -8.72 0.63 12.51
N ASP A 137 -8.06 1.61 13.13
CA ASP A 137 -7.13 1.40 14.22
C ASP A 137 -7.77 0.76 15.45
N LYS A 138 -9.05 1.05 15.72
CA LYS A 138 -9.80 0.40 16.80
C LYS A 138 -9.87 -1.12 16.62
N VAL A 139 -9.96 -1.63 15.40
CA VAL A 139 -10.29 -3.04 15.14
C VAL A 139 -9.16 -3.82 14.45
N CYS A 140 -8.17 -3.12 13.88
CA CYS A 140 -7.11 -3.70 13.06
C CYS A 140 -5.70 -3.44 13.56
N THR A 141 -5.53 -2.55 14.55
CA THR A 141 -4.23 -2.26 15.18
C THR A 141 -4.33 -2.42 16.69
N LYS A 142 -3.22 -2.26 17.40
CA LYS A 142 -3.20 -2.28 18.87
C LYS A 142 -3.18 -0.87 19.49
N LEU A 143 -3.31 0.20 18.69
CA LEU A 143 -3.23 1.59 19.18
C LEU A 143 -4.31 1.92 20.21
N PHE A 144 -5.50 1.34 20.06
CA PHE A 144 -6.62 1.52 20.99
C PHE A 144 -6.66 0.46 22.10
N ASN A 145 -5.64 -0.41 22.20
CA ASN A 145 -5.55 -1.52 23.18
C ASN A 145 -6.82 -2.40 23.26
N GLN A 146 -7.52 -2.60 22.14
CA GLN A 146 -8.66 -3.52 22.09
C GLN A 146 -8.17 -4.97 22.12
N THR A 147 -8.93 -5.85 22.75
CA THR A 147 -8.62 -7.28 22.85
C THR A 147 -9.86 -8.13 22.53
N GLY A 148 -9.62 -9.39 22.18
CA GLY A 148 -10.67 -10.40 22.03
C GLY A 148 -11.65 -10.08 20.90
N ASP A 149 -12.93 -10.21 21.22
CA ASP A 149 -14.12 -10.07 20.36
C ASP A 149 -14.29 -8.68 19.74
N LYS A 150 -13.51 -7.69 20.18
CA LYS A 150 -13.52 -6.33 19.62
C LYS A 150 -12.60 -6.15 18.41
N LEU A 151 -11.64 -7.04 18.21
CA LEU A 151 -10.83 -7.04 16.99
C LEU A 151 -11.68 -7.54 15.82
N TYR A 152 -11.37 -7.05 14.62
CA TYR A 152 -12.06 -7.53 13.43
C TYR A 152 -11.79 -9.03 13.26
N ASN A 153 -12.83 -9.81 12.98
CA ASN A 153 -12.73 -11.26 12.84
C ASN A 153 -12.32 -11.61 11.40
N PRO A 154 -11.17 -12.27 11.17
CA PRO A 154 -10.73 -12.68 9.83
C PRO A 154 -11.75 -13.58 9.11
N GLU A 155 -12.58 -14.34 9.82
CA GLU A 155 -13.62 -15.16 9.19
C GLU A 155 -14.66 -14.34 8.40
N LEU A 156 -14.89 -13.08 8.78
CA LEU A 156 -15.78 -12.17 8.04
C LEU A 156 -15.23 -11.86 6.65
N VAL A 157 -13.91 -11.88 6.48
CA VAL A 157 -13.23 -11.63 5.21
C VAL A 157 -13.61 -12.68 4.16
N HIS A 158 -13.84 -13.93 4.55
CA HIS A 158 -14.26 -14.97 3.60
C HIS A 158 -15.62 -14.67 2.98
N LYS A 159 -16.55 -14.13 3.77
CA LYS A 159 -17.87 -13.70 3.28
C LYS A 159 -17.74 -12.55 2.28
N ASP A 160 -16.83 -11.62 2.52
CA ASP A 160 -16.54 -10.54 1.58
C ASP A 160 -15.93 -11.08 0.27
N ILE A 161 -14.96 -11.99 0.35
CA ILE A 161 -14.36 -12.64 -0.84
C ILE A 161 -15.43 -13.37 -1.66
N GLU A 162 -16.29 -14.16 -1.02
CA GLU A 162 -17.39 -14.87 -1.68
C GLU A 162 -18.37 -13.88 -2.36
N THR A 163 -18.71 -12.80 -1.67
CA THR A 163 -19.57 -11.73 -2.20
C THR A 163 -18.93 -11.03 -3.40
N TYR A 164 -17.63 -10.73 -3.32
CA TYR A 164 -16.89 -10.08 -4.39
C TYR A 164 -16.70 -10.99 -5.61
N LEU A 165 -16.47 -12.28 -5.38
CA LEU A 165 -16.41 -13.26 -6.45
C LEU A 165 -17.76 -13.35 -7.18
N TYR A 166 -18.86 -13.50 -6.43
CA TYR A 166 -20.21 -13.57 -7.00
C TYR A 166 -20.54 -12.32 -7.84
N ARG A 167 -20.07 -11.15 -7.42
CA ARG A 167 -20.27 -9.87 -8.13
C ARG A 167 -19.25 -9.60 -9.25
N GLY A 168 -18.32 -10.51 -9.51
CA GLY A 168 -17.26 -10.33 -10.52
C GLY A 168 -16.25 -9.22 -10.18
N LEU A 169 -16.11 -8.87 -8.90
CA LEU A 169 -15.26 -7.78 -8.41
C LEU A 169 -13.82 -8.21 -8.12
N ILE A 170 -13.54 -9.50 -8.11
CA ILE A 170 -12.19 -10.07 -7.94
C ILE A 170 -12.00 -11.20 -8.96
N ASP A 171 -10.77 -11.72 -9.08
CA ASP A 171 -10.53 -12.98 -9.78
C ASP A 171 -10.96 -14.16 -8.89
N ASP A 172 -11.20 -15.33 -9.50
CA ASP A 172 -11.49 -16.54 -8.74
C ASP A 172 -10.31 -16.90 -7.80
N PRO A 173 -10.51 -16.95 -6.46
CA PRO A 173 -9.49 -17.34 -5.50
C PRO A 173 -8.89 -18.72 -5.75
N VAL A 174 -9.52 -19.57 -6.58
CA VAL A 174 -8.92 -20.83 -7.07
C VAL A 174 -7.53 -20.63 -7.69
N ASN A 175 -7.28 -19.45 -8.27
CA ASN A 175 -5.98 -19.10 -8.84
C ASN A 175 -4.87 -19.07 -7.78
N LEU A 176 -5.21 -18.86 -6.50
CA LEU A 176 -4.26 -18.84 -5.38
C LEU A 176 -3.69 -20.23 -5.05
N ARG A 177 -4.30 -21.32 -5.50
CA ARG A 177 -3.87 -22.72 -5.18
C ARG A 177 -2.39 -23.00 -5.41
N HIS A 178 -1.78 -22.30 -6.35
CA HIS A 178 -0.37 -22.47 -6.74
C HIS A 178 0.45 -21.20 -6.58
N ARG A 179 -0.03 -20.22 -5.81
CA ARG A 179 0.68 -18.96 -5.55
C ARG A 179 1.47 -19.03 -4.26
N PHE A 180 2.51 -18.22 -4.18
CA PHE A 180 3.35 -18.12 -3.00
C PHE A 180 2.90 -16.98 -2.08
N LEU A 181 3.06 -17.20 -0.78
CA LEU A 181 2.80 -16.23 0.27
C LEU A 181 3.99 -16.24 1.25
N TYR A 182 4.72 -15.12 1.31
CA TYR A 182 5.72 -14.88 2.33
C TYR A 182 5.16 -13.86 3.34
N VAL A 183 5.22 -14.19 4.62
CA VAL A 183 4.67 -13.40 5.72
C VAL A 183 5.77 -13.09 6.73
N TYR A 184 6.02 -11.82 6.99
CA TYR A 184 6.93 -11.38 8.04
C TYR A 184 6.18 -10.51 9.07
N THR A 185 6.37 -10.83 10.35
CA THR A 185 5.89 -10.01 11.45
C THR A 185 6.89 -9.96 12.61
N GLY A 186 6.86 -8.83 13.33
CA GLY A 186 7.70 -8.55 14.48
C GLY A 186 6.92 -8.63 15.78
N LEU A 187 7.50 -9.25 16.81
CA LEU A 187 6.88 -9.41 18.14
C LEU A 187 6.75 -8.08 18.90
N ARG A 188 7.60 -7.08 18.60
CA ARG A 188 7.58 -5.75 19.24
C ARG A 188 6.83 -4.69 18.45
N ASN A 189 6.46 -4.99 17.20
CA ASN A 189 5.77 -4.09 16.29
C ASN A 189 4.74 -3.23 17.02
N PHE A 190 4.99 -1.92 17.12
CA PHE A 190 4.15 -1.03 17.92
C PHE A 190 2.71 -0.87 17.39
N LEU A 191 2.45 -1.22 16.13
CA LEU A 191 1.16 -1.04 15.47
C LEU A 191 0.30 -2.32 15.46
N PHE A 192 0.93 -3.48 15.22
CA PHE A 192 0.23 -4.77 15.11
C PHE A 192 0.76 -5.76 16.14
N THR A 193 -0.11 -6.61 16.68
CA THR A 193 0.36 -7.84 17.35
C THR A 193 0.75 -8.89 16.30
N ALA A 194 1.59 -9.84 16.69
CA ALA A 194 1.95 -10.95 15.81
C ALA A 194 0.71 -11.76 15.38
N ASP A 195 -0.25 -11.97 16.28
CA ASP A 195 -1.52 -12.66 15.97
C ASP A 195 -2.35 -11.90 14.94
N GLN A 196 -2.42 -10.57 15.03
CA GLN A 196 -3.09 -9.73 14.03
C GLN A 196 -2.42 -9.87 12.65
N SER A 197 -1.08 -9.80 12.58
CA SER A 197 -0.37 -10.00 11.31
C SER A 197 -0.55 -11.42 10.75
N LEU A 198 -0.47 -12.44 11.61
CA LEU A 198 -0.59 -13.86 11.23
C LEU A 198 -2.02 -14.28 10.89
N SER A 199 -3.03 -13.46 11.19
CA SER A 199 -4.42 -13.68 10.75
C SER A 199 -4.56 -13.73 9.22
N ILE A 200 -3.56 -13.26 8.46
CA ILE A 200 -3.45 -13.50 7.02
C ILE A 200 -3.51 -14.99 6.66
N LEU A 201 -2.99 -15.87 7.52
CA LEU A 201 -2.99 -17.31 7.28
C LEU A 201 -4.41 -17.86 7.22
N GLN A 202 -5.30 -17.39 8.11
CA GLN A 202 -6.72 -17.78 8.09
C GLN A 202 -7.37 -17.42 6.74
N VAL A 203 -7.01 -16.27 6.16
CA VAL A 203 -7.50 -15.85 4.85
C VAL A 203 -6.94 -16.72 3.72
N TYR A 204 -5.63 -16.96 3.71
CA TYR A 204 -4.95 -17.56 2.56
C TYR A 204 -4.91 -19.09 2.55
N GLU A 205 -4.84 -19.75 3.71
CA GLU A 205 -4.77 -21.21 3.81
C GLU A 205 -6.04 -21.90 3.29
N ARG A 206 -7.18 -21.20 3.27
CA ARG A 206 -8.41 -21.67 2.61
C ARG A 206 -8.23 -21.87 1.10
N TYR A 207 -7.29 -21.14 0.48
CA TYR A 207 -7.10 -21.11 -0.98
C TYR A 207 -5.76 -21.71 -1.44
N ILE A 208 -4.67 -21.50 -0.68
CA ILE A 208 -3.35 -22.09 -0.95
C ILE A 208 -3.32 -23.51 -0.39
N LYS A 209 -3.48 -24.51 -1.26
CA LYS A 209 -3.55 -25.93 -0.85
C LYS A 209 -2.21 -26.57 -0.51
N ASN A 210 -1.10 -25.99 -0.97
CA ASN A 210 0.24 -26.53 -0.70
C ASN A 210 0.92 -25.68 0.39
N PRO A 211 1.14 -26.22 1.61
CA PRO A 211 1.75 -25.47 2.70
C PRO A 211 3.19 -25.05 2.40
N HIS A 212 3.91 -25.75 1.51
CA HIS A 212 5.26 -25.33 1.08
C HIS A 212 5.29 -24.04 0.25
N ARG A 213 4.11 -23.52 -0.13
CA ARG A 213 3.98 -22.22 -0.79
C ARG A 213 3.68 -21.08 0.20
N ILE A 214 3.60 -21.37 1.49
CA ILE A 214 3.49 -20.39 2.55
C ILE A 214 4.78 -20.44 3.36
N LYS A 215 5.41 -19.29 3.57
CA LYS A 215 6.54 -19.14 4.49
C LYS A 215 6.23 -18.01 5.46
N THR A 216 6.32 -18.31 6.75
CA THR A 216 6.15 -17.34 7.82
C THR A 216 7.50 -17.11 8.51
N ARG A 217 7.75 -15.86 8.89
CA ARG A 217 8.88 -15.48 9.72
C ARG A 217 8.39 -14.54 10.81
N VAL A 218 8.59 -14.99 12.05
CA VAL A 218 8.31 -14.21 13.25
C VAL A 218 9.65 -13.91 13.92
N GLN A 219 9.88 -12.65 14.28
CA GLN A 219 11.13 -12.21 14.87
C GLN A 219 10.90 -11.22 16.00
N ASP A 220 11.84 -11.12 16.95
CA ASP A 220 11.86 -10.02 17.89
C ASP A 220 12.21 -8.72 17.15
N ALA A 221 11.18 -8.00 16.68
CA ALA A 221 11.30 -6.86 15.77
C ALA A 221 10.18 -5.85 15.95
N GLU A 222 10.49 -4.57 15.77
CA GLU A 222 9.58 -3.42 15.71
C GLU A 222 8.92 -3.29 14.31
N LEU A 223 8.11 -2.23 14.09
CA LEU A 223 7.48 -1.93 12.79
C LEU A 223 8.55 -1.46 11.79
N LEU A 224 9.28 -2.40 11.19
CA LEU A 224 10.39 -2.16 10.27
C LEU A 224 10.27 -3.05 9.02
N LEU A 225 10.88 -2.62 7.91
CA LEU A 225 11.28 -3.51 6.83
C LEU A 225 12.62 -4.17 7.24
N PRO A 226 12.67 -5.50 7.38
CA PRO A 226 13.88 -6.17 7.85
C PRO A 226 14.95 -6.24 6.76
N THR A 227 16.09 -5.62 7.01
CA THR A 227 17.28 -5.65 6.16
C THR A 227 18.52 -6.08 6.97
N ASN A 228 19.65 -6.19 6.30
CA ASN A 228 20.98 -6.46 6.88
C ASN A 228 21.94 -5.27 6.69
N ASN A 229 21.41 -4.08 6.41
CA ASN A 229 22.24 -2.92 6.14
C ASN A 229 22.42 -2.04 7.39
N GLU A 230 23.58 -1.40 7.50
CA GLU A 230 23.96 -0.56 8.64
C GLU A 230 23.21 0.78 8.70
N PHE A 231 22.41 1.11 7.67
CA PHE A 231 21.57 2.31 7.70
C PHE A 231 20.38 2.15 8.67
N GLY A 232 19.83 0.94 8.79
CA GLY A 232 18.70 0.68 9.65
C GLY A 232 19.06 0.66 11.15
N VAL A 233 18.08 0.99 11.99
CA VAL A 233 18.19 0.79 13.45
C VAL A 233 18.23 -0.71 13.78
N PRO A 234 18.75 -1.13 14.95
CA PRO A 234 18.55 -2.49 15.42
C PRO A 234 17.08 -2.90 15.33
N CYS A 235 16.81 -4.13 14.88
CA CYS A 235 15.44 -4.59 14.61
C CYS A 235 14.45 -4.42 15.78
N THR A 236 14.96 -4.43 17.01
CA THR A 236 14.16 -4.32 18.24
C THR A 236 13.87 -2.88 18.67
N GLU A 237 14.36 -1.89 17.92
CA GLU A 237 14.26 -0.46 18.24
C GLU A 237 13.26 0.26 17.33
N ARG A 238 12.80 1.44 17.77
CA ARG A 238 11.87 2.25 17.00
C ARG A 238 12.55 2.80 15.73
N PRO A 239 11.81 2.93 14.61
CA PRO A 239 12.32 3.37 13.31
C PRO A 239 12.69 4.87 13.23
N ASP A 240 13.29 5.43 14.28
CA ASP A 240 13.56 6.87 14.36
C ASP A 240 14.61 7.27 13.31
N ASN A 241 14.24 8.15 12.39
CA ASN A 241 15.10 8.69 11.32
C ASN A 241 15.74 7.65 10.36
N THR A 242 15.20 6.43 10.31
CA THR A 242 15.72 5.35 9.43
C THR A 242 14.74 4.94 8.35
N SER A 243 13.76 5.80 8.04
CA SER A 243 12.74 5.54 7.02
C SER A 243 12.12 4.15 7.14
N PHE A 244 11.92 3.66 8.38
CA PHE A 244 11.40 2.33 8.70
C PHE A 244 12.25 1.15 8.20
N ILE A 245 13.55 1.33 8.03
CA ILE A 245 14.51 0.27 7.69
C ILE A 245 15.16 -0.25 8.97
N GLY A 246 15.16 -1.57 9.16
CA GLY A 246 15.75 -2.21 10.32
C GLY A 246 16.94 -3.08 9.97
N ASN A 247 18.07 -2.91 10.65
CA ASN A 247 19.17 -3.87 10.65
C ASN A 247 18.80 -5.08 11.52
N CYS A 248 18.20 -6.07 10.87
CA CYS A 248 17.63 -7.27 11.47
C CYS A 248 18.51 -8.51 11.35
N GLY A 249 19.74 -8.35 10.84
CA GLY A 249 20.70 -9.44 10.65
C GLY A 249 20.40 -10.35 9.46
N PHE A 250 19.43 -9.99 8.60
CA PHE A 250 19.11 -10.69 7.36
C PHE A 250 18.34 -9.76 6.41
N SER A 251 18.43 -10.00 5.09
CA SER A 251 17.62 -9.28 4.11
C SER A 251 16.27 -9.97 3.90
N GLY A 252 15.21 -9.40 4.46
CA GLY A 252 13.83 -9.88 4.25
C GLY A 252 13.38 -9.79 2.81
N PRO A 253 13.62 -8.69 2.08
CA PRO A 253 13.41 -8.62 0.64
C PRO A 253 14.08 -9.75 -0.13
N TYR A 254 15.35 -10.05 0.16
CA TYR A 254 16.08 -11.13 -0.51
C TYR A 254 15.51 -12.51 -0.17
N GLU A 255 15.33 -12.81 1.11
CA GLU A 255 14.76 -14.09 1.56
C GLU A 255 13.38 -14.33 0.93
N ALA A 256 12.55 -13.29 0.89
CA ALA A 256 11.22 -13.38 0.32
C ALA A 256 11.27 -13.60 -1.20
N LEU A 257 12.09 -12.86 -1.94
CA LEU A 257 12.18 -13.03 -3.40
C LEU A 257 12.78 -14.39 -3.79
N VAL A 258 13.76 -14.90 -3.02
CA VAL A 258 14.25 -16.30 -3.15
C VAL A 258 13.10 -17.28 -2.99
N PHE A 259 12.25 -17.09 -1.98
CA PHE A 259 11.10 -17.95 -1.75
C PHE A 259 10.05 -17.87 -2.86
N LEU A 260 9.71 -16.66 -3.34
CA LEU A 260 8.68 -16.45 -4.35
C LEU A 260 9.06 -16.99 -5.73
N HIS A 261 10.35 -16.99 -6.08
CA HIS A 261 10.84 -17.47 -7.37
C HIS A 261 11.42 -18.88 -7.33
N GLY A 262 11.73 -19.40 -6.14
CA GLY A 262 12.25 -20.74 -5.92
C GLY A 262 13.57 -20.99 -6.68
N SER A 263 13.85 -22.25 -6.99
CA SER A 263 14.99 -22.64 -7.82
C SER A 263 14.85 -22.29 -9.30
N ASP A 264 13.66 -21.84 -9.73
CA ASP A 264 13.38 -21.56 -11.15
C ASP A 264 14.18 -20.36 -11.67
N HIS A 265 14.51 -19.41 -10.79
CA HIS A 265 15.37 -18.26 -11.09
C HIS A 265 16.37 -18.09 -9.96
N ARG A 266 17.66 -18.13 -10.29
CA ARG A 266 18.73 -17.96 -9.30
C ARG A 266 18.77 -16.49 -8.85
N MET A 267 18.14 -16.21 -7.71
CA MET A 267 18.23 -14.93 -7.05
C MET A 267 19.63 -14.72 -6.46
N ARG A 268 20.09 -13.46 -6.49
CA ARG A 268 21.33 -13.00 -5.87
C ARG A 268 21.05 -11.69 -5.15
N GLU A 269 21.73 -11.48 -4.03
CA GLU A 269 21.48 -10.31 -3.20
C GLU A 269 22.16 -9.05 -3.77
N THR A 270 23.33 -9.19 -4.39
CA THR A 270 24.06 -8.05 -4.97
C THR A 270 25.01 -8.46 -6.09
N THR A 271 25.29 -7.52 -7.00
CA THR A 271 26.38 -7.59 -7.99
C THR A 271 27.66 -6.88 -7.51
N GLY A 272 27.62 -6.19 -6.37
CA GLY A 272 28.66 -5.25 -5.94
C GLY A 272 28.55 -3.86 -6.57
N ALA A 273 27.50 -3.59 -7.36
CA ALA A 273 27.23 -2.25 -7.89
C ALA A 273 27.09 -1.23 -6.75
N SER A 274 27.66 -0.03 -6.94
CA SER A 274 27.55 1.02 -5.94
C SER A 274 26.11 1.54 -5.86
N LYS A 275 25.66 1.85 -4.64
CA LYS A 275 24.35 2.46 -4.39
C LYS A 275 24.11 3.71 -5.24
N GLN A 276 25.16 4.54 -5.42
CA GLN A 276 25.09 5.72 -6.29
C GLN A 276 24.77 5.34 -7.75
N SER A 277 25.39 4.30 -8.30
CA SER A 277 25.12 3.85 -9.67
C SER A 277 23.70 3.32 -9.82
N LEU A 278 23.22 2.53 -8.85
CA LEU A 278 21.84 2.03 -8.84
C LEU A 278 20.82 3.17 -8.80
N MET A 279 21.07 4.18 -7.96
CA MET A 279 20.20 5.35 -7.85
C MET A 279 20.17 6.22 -9.12
N GLN A 280 21.25 6.26 -9.92
CA GLN A 280 21.24 6.93 -11.24
C GLN A 280 20.37 6.20 -12.28
N GLN A 281 20.18 4.89 -12.11
CA GLN A 281 19.33 4.06 -12.96
C GLN A 281 17.86 4.08 -12.53
N LEU A 282 17.56 4.41 -11.28
CA LEU A 282 16.19 4.61 -10.80
C LEU A 282 15.53 5.77 -11.58
N LYS A 283 14.48 5.47 -12.34
CA LYS A 283 13.76 6.43 -13.17
C LYS A 283 12.40 6.77 -12.57
N MET A 284 11.92 7.96 -12.90
CA MET A 284 10.59 8.45 -12.51
C MET A 284 9.59 8.23 -13.65
N PHE A 285 8.34 7.94 -13.31
CA PHE A 285 7.22 7.92 -14.25
C PHE A 285 6.01 8.68 -13.71
N ASP A 286 5.20 9.22 -14.62
CA ASP A 286 3.98 9.97 -14.28
C ASP A 286 2.83 9.03 -13.94
N GLN A 287 2.43 8.95 -12.67
CA GLN A 287 1.32 8.09 -12.25
C GLN A 287 -0.05 8.64 -12.70
N ARG A 288 -0.13 9.92 -13.10
CA ARG A 288 -1.39 10.54 -13.56
C ARG A 288 -1.92 9.88 -14.82
N GLU A 289 -1.05 9.23 -15.61
CA GLU A 289 -1.45 8.39 -16.76
C GLU A 289 -2.42 7.27 -16.37
N PHE A 290 -2.42 6.85 -15.11
CA PHE A 290 -3.13 5.67 -14.63
C PHE A 290 -4.38 5.99 -13.81
N VAL A 291 -4.66 7.27 -13.54
CA VAL A 291 -5.76 7.68 -12.64
C VAL A 291 -6.94 8.34 -13.35
N THR A 292 -6.91 8.47 -14.67
CA THR A 292 -8.04 9.03 -15.43
C THR A 292 -9.34 8.27 -15.15
N GLY A 293 -10.39 9.03 -14.81
CA GLY A 293 -11.72 8.51 -14.48
C GLY A 293 -11.87 7.91 -13.08
N LEU A 294 -10.81 7.90 -12.26
CA LEU A 294 -10.87 7.49 -10.86
C LEU A 294 -11.29 8.67 -9.99
N LYS A 295 -12.03 8.39 -8.91
CA LYS A 295 -12.65 9.44 -8.07
C LYS A 295 -11.70 9.93 -6.99
N ASN A 296 -11.04 9.00 -6.31
CA ASN A 296 -10.17 9.24 -5.17
C ASN A 296 -8.97 8.25 -5.18
N PRO A 297 -8.06 8.35 -6.17
CA PRO A 297 -6.94 7.43 -6.29
C PRO A 297 -5.87 7.61 -5.21
N GLN A 298 -5.71 8.81 -4.64
CA GLN A 298 -4.71 9.11 -3.60
C GLN A 298 -3.31 8.57 -3.93
N LEU A 299 -2.88 8.80 -5.16
CA LEU A 299 -1.54 8.47 -5.64
C LEU A 299 -0.77 9.76 -5.91
N ASP A 300 0.54 9.71 -5.66
CA ASP A 300 1.45 10.80 -6.02
C ASP A 300 1.44 11.00 -7.54
N MET A 301 1.86 12.16 -8.03
CA MET A 301 2.13 12.35 -9.46
C MET A 301 3.33 11.52 -9.94
N VAL A 302 4.27 11.18 -9.05
CA VAL A 302 5.53 10.51 -9.40
C VAL A 302 5.55 9.09 -8.82
N GLY A 303 5.80 8.10 -9.67
CA GLY A 303 6.22 6.75 -9.30
C GLY A 303 7.66 6.50 -9.73
N TYR A 304 8.27 5.43 -9.24
CA TYR A 304 9.63 5.03 -9.66
C TYR A 304 9.65 3.66 -10.34
N TYR A 305 10.61 3.45 -11.23
CA TYR A 305 10.92 2.14 -11.78
C TYR A 305 12.42 1.98 -11.95
N PHE A 306 12.88 0.73 -11.89
CA PHE A 306 14.28 0.36 -12.06
C PHE A 306 14.37 -0.77 -13.08
N VAL A 307 15.23 -0.61 -14.08
CA VAL A 307 15.47 -1.59 -15.13
C VAL A 307 16.92 -2.02 -15.02
N PRO A 308 17.20 -3.28 -14.64
CA PRO A 308 18.56 -3.79 -14.64
C PRO A 308 19.21 -3.68 -16.02
N THR A 309 20.53 -3.49 -16.05
CA THR A 309 21.30 -3.36 -17.30
C THR A 309 21.06 -4.52 -18.27
N THR A 310 20.86 -5.73 -17.75
CA THR A 310 20.61 -6.96 -18.53
C THR A 310 19.22 -7.01 -19.17
N CYS A 311 18.24 -6.33 -18.58
CA CYS A 311 16.84 -6.35 -18.98
C CYS A 311 16.54 -5.50 -20.21
N GLU A 312 17.48 -4.68 -20.67
CA GLU A 312 17.38 -3.97 -21.94
C GLU A 312 17.37 -4.92 -23.15
N ARG A 313 17.98 -6.11 -23.01
CA ARG A 313 18.18 -7.06 -24.11
C ARG A 313 17.57 -8.45 -23.86
N ARG A 314 16.99 -8.68 -22.69
CA ARG A 314 16.53 -10.00 -22.25
C ARG A 314 15.16 -9.93 -21.60
N ARG A 315 14.49 -11.08 -21.52
CA ARG A 315 13.26 -11.20 -20.76
C ARG A 315 13.58 -11.26 -19.28
N CYS A 316 12.92 -10.43 -18.47
CA CYS A 316 13.19 -10.29 -17.05
C CYS A 316 11.98 -10.59 -16.16
N LEU A 317 12.24 -10.79 -14.87
CA LEU A 317 11.19 -10.83 -13.86
C LEU A 317 10.60 -9.43 -13.68
N LEU A 318 9.37 -9.36 -13.17
CA LEU A 318 8.73 -8.10 -12.79
C LEU A 318 8.28 -8.21 -11.33
N HIS A 319 8.73 -7.28 -10.51
CA HIS A 319 8.31 -7.16 -9.13
C HIS A 319 7.82 -5.74 -8.82
N ILE A 320 6.74 -5.65 -8.06
CA ILE A 320 6.17 -4.36 -7.64
C ILE A 320 6.24 -4.28 -6.12
N TYR A 321 6.86 -3.21 -5.61
CA TYR A 321 6.99 -2.96 -4.19
C TYR A 321 6.11 -1.77 -3.76
N PHE A 322 5.32 -1.97 -2.70
CA PHE A 322 4.47 -0.95 -2.10
C PHE A 322 5.04 -0.51 -0.75
N HIS A 323 5.37 0.78 -0.66
CA HIS A 323 5.86 1.40 0.58
C HIS A 323 4.78 1.41 1.68
N GLY A 324 5.18 1.64 2.93
CA GLY A 324 4.27 1.83 4.06
C GLY A 324 3.82 3.28 4.25
N CYS A 325 2.95 3.54 5.24
CA CYS A 325 2.66 4.90 5.67
C CYS A 325 3.95 5.63 6.06
N LEU A 326 4.01 6.96 5.87
CA LEU A 326 5.17 7.82 6.18
C LEU A 326 6.48 7.47 5.43
N THR A 327 6.48 6.49 4.52
CA THR A 327 7.69 6.10 3.76
C THR A 327 7.61 6.41 2.26
N GLY A 328 6.49 6.98 1.82
CA GLY A 328 6.30 7.42 0.44
C GLY A 328 7.13 8.65 0.09
N ARG A 329 7.22 8.94 -1.20
CA ARG A 329 8.02 10.04 -1.76
C ARG A 329 7.82 11.40 -1.06
N GLN A 330 6.58 11.71 -0.69
CA GLN A 330 6.24 12.98 -0.04
C GLN A 330 6.91 13.16 1.33
N PHE A 331 7.21 12.06 2.03
CA PHE A 331 7.79 12.07 3.37
C PHE A 331 9.31 11.88 3.32
N GLU A 332 9.76 10.88 2.56
CA GLU A 332 11.14 10.38 2.64
C GLU A 332 11.88 10.46 1.29
N GLY A 333 11.26 11.06 0.26
CA GLY A 333 11.80 11.02 -1.10
C GLY A 333 12.01 9.57 -1.56
N THR A 334 13.22 9.24 -2.02
CA THR A 334 13.57 7.87 -2.40
C THR A 334 14.24 7.09 -1.28
N LYS A 335 14.33 7.61 -0.05
CA LYS A 335 15.18 7.04 1.00
C LYS A 335 14.79 5.61 1.36
N HIS A 336 13.50 5.34 1.51
CA HIS A 336 13.02 3.99 1.78
C HIS A 336 13.33 3.02 0.63
N ILE A 337 13.23 3.46 -0.64
CA ILE A 337 13.62 2.65 -1.80
C ILE A 337 15.13 2.37 -1.78
N GLU A 338 15.94 3.42 -1.64
CA GLU A 338 17.40 3.37 -1.63
C GLU A 338 17.95 2.41 -0.57
N GLN A 339 17.28 2.32 0.58
CA GLN A 339 17.75 1.57 1.75
C GLN A 339 17.02 0.24 1.96
N SER A 340 16.09 -0.12 1.09
CA SER A 340 15.34 -1.37 1.16
C SER A 340 16.15 -2.61 0.75
N GLY A 341 17.20 -2.44 -0.07
CA GLY A 341 17.94 -3.54 -0.69
C GLY A 341 17.33 -4.08 -1.99
N PHE A 342 16.15 -3.59 -2.42
CA PHE A 342 15.51 -4.09 -3.64
C PHE A 342 16.33 -3.82 -4.90
N LEU A 343 16.96 -2.65 -5.03
CA LEU A 343 17.72 -2.28 -6.23
C LEU A 343 18.92 -3.20 -6.44
N GLU A 344 19.62 -3.54 -5.36
CA GLU A 344 20.76 -4.46 -5.35
C GLU A 344 20.34 -5.86 -5.80
N ILE A 345 19.23 -6.37 -5.27
CA ILE A 345 18.68 -7.69 -5.63
C ILE A 345 18.24 -7.70 -7.09
N ALA A 346 17.60 -6.62 -7.55
CA ALA A 346 17.08 -6.51 -8.90
C ALA A 346 18.18 -6.51 -9.96
N GLU A 347 19.24 -5.72 -9.75
CA GLU A 347 20.41 -5.71 -10.63
C GLU A 347 21.09 -7.09 -10.68
N ALA A 348 21.08 -7.82 -9.57
CA ALA A 348 21.73 -9.13 -9.46
C ALA A 348 20.89 -10.31 -9.97
N SER A 349 19.59 -10.11 -10.17
CA SER A 349 18.61 -11.18 -10.41
C SER A 349 17.73 -10.97 -11.64
N ASP A 350 18.12 -10.10 -12.58
CA ASP A 350 17.40 -9.82 -13.83
C ASP A 350 15.91 -9.51 -13.58
N MET A 351 15.66 -8.58 -12.64
CA MET A 351 14.31 -8.24 -12.19
C MET A 351 14.04 -6.74 -12.32
N ILE A 352 13.01 -6.41 -13.08
CA ILE A 352 12.50 -5.05 -13.19
C ILE A 352 11.66 -4.74 -11.96
N LEU A 353 11.85 -3.55 -11.39
CA LEU A 353 11.10 -3.08 -10.24
C LEU A 353 10.20 -1.91 -10.62
N ILE A 354 9.01 -1.89 -10.05
CA ILE A 354 8.12 -0.72 -10.06
C ILE A 354 7.76 -0.38 -8.62
N PHE A 355 7.83 0.90 -8.29
CA PHE A 355 7.55 1.47 -6.98
C PHE A 355 6.45 2.53 -7.11
N PRO A 356 5.18 2.11 -7.19
CA PRO A 356 4.07 3.03 -7.11
C PRO A 356 4.10 3.82 -5.79
N GLN A 357 3.65 5.07 -5.81
CA GLN A 357 3.65 5.96 -4.65
C GLN A 357 2.23 6.38 -4.30
N ALA A 358 1.78 6.05 -3.09
CA ALA A 358 0.62 6.68 -2.49
C ALA A 358 0.98 8.12 -2.04
N VAL A 359 -0.03 8.95 -1.79
CA VAL A 359 0.16 10.34 -1.34
C VAL A 359 -0.67 10.63 -0.10
N MET A 360 -0.19 11.55 0.72
CA MET A 360 -0.97 12.13 1.80
C MET A 360 -2.23 12.80 1.26
N SER A 361 -3.36 12.57 1.92
CA SER A 361 -4.62 13.25 1.60
C SER A 361 -5.40 13.57 2.87
N GLU A 362 -5.54 14.85 3.16
CA GLU A 362 -6.24 15.34 4.36
C GLU A 362 -7.78 15.27 4.20
N PRO A 363 -8.52 15.09 5.31
CA PRO A 363 -8.04 14.76 6.66
C PRO A 363 -7.93 13.25 6.96
N GLN A 364 -8.31 12.37 6.03
CA GLN A 364 -8.43 10.93 6.33
C GLN A 364 -7.12 10.12 6.21
N ASN A 365 -6.10 10.64 5.52
CA ASN A 365 -4.84 9.96 5.24
C ASN A 365 -3.65 10.94 5.30
N ASP A 366 -3.51 11.63 6.42
CA ASP A 366 -2.42 12.58 6.72
C ASP A 366 -1.03 11.92 6.82
N ILE A 367 -0.99 10.58 6.84
CA ILE A 367 0.24 9.78 6.88
C ILE A 367 0.57 9.06 5.57
N GLY A 368 -0.18 9.31 4.49
CA GLY A 368 0.12 8.82 3.13
C GLY A 368 0.18 7.29 3.00
N CYS A 369 -0.72 6.58 3.70
CA CYS A 369 -0.89 5.14 3.54
C CYS A 369 -1.51 4.77 2.19
N TRP A 370 -1.34 3.50 1.81
CA TRP A 370 -2.26 2.85 0.86
C TRP A 370 -3.66 2.74 1.47
N ASP A 371 -4.69 2.76 0.62
CA ASP A 371 -6.09 2.66 1.02
C ASP A 371 -6.36 1.28 1.60
N THR A 372 -6.29 1.20 2.92
CA THR A 372 -6.47 -0.02 3.72
C THR A 372 -7.73 0.03 4.57
N PHE A 373 -8.45 1.16 4.54
CA PHE A 373 -9.61 1.44 5.38
C PHE A 373 -10.78 2.09 4.63
N GLY A 374 -10.76 2.06 3.30
CA GLY A 374 -11.91 2.40 2.45
C GLY A 374 -12.09 3.88 2.15
N ILE A 375 -11.00 4.64 2.08
CA ILE A 375 -11.05 6.09 1.81
C ILE A 375 -11.55 6.38 0.39
N SER A 376 -11.24 5.50 -0.57
CA SER A 376 -11.77 5.56 -1.94
C SER A 376 -13.17 4.95 -2.09
N GLY A 377 -13.73 4.38 -1.02
CA GLY A 377 -15.08 3.81 -0.96
C GLY A 377 -15.12 2.32 -0.61
N GLU A 378 -16.34 1.76 -0.51
CA GLU A 378 -16.57 0.40 0.03
C GLU A 378 -15.90 -0.75 -0.74
N LEU A 379 -15.56 -0.52 -2.01
CA LEU A 379 -14.97 -1.49 -2.92
C LEU A 379 -13.46 -1.32 -3.08
N TYR A 380 -12.81 -0.54 -2.20
CA TYR A 380 -11.37 -0.23 -2.25
C TYR A 380 -10.46 -1.46 -2.41
N ALA A 381 -10.84 -2.59 -1.81
CA ALA A 381 -10.09 -3.84 -1.82
C ALA A 381 -10.43 -4.79 -3.01
N THR A 382 -10.99 -4.24 -4.10
CA THR A 382 -11.48 -5.02 -5.27
C THR A 382 -10.97 -4.42 -6.60
N LYS A 383 -11.28 -5.08 -7.73
CA LYS A 383 -11.04 -4.55 -9.09
C LYS A 383 -11.70 -3.18 -9.37
N ARG A 384 -12.64 -2.75 -8.52
CA ARG A 384 -13.29 -1.42 -8.61
C ARG A 384 -12.70 -0.39 -7.65
N GLY A 385 -11.75 -0.77 -6.81
CA GLY A 385 -11.01 0.17 -5.97
C GLY A 385 -10.10 1.04 -6.81
N ASP A 386 -10.00 2.33 -6.49
CA ASP A 386 -9.28 3.28 -7.33
C ASP A 386 -7.77 2.98 -7.36
N GLN A 387 -7.15 2.73 -6.20
CA GLN A 387 -5.72 2.36 -6.15
C GLN A 387 -5.45 1.01 -6.83
N ILE A 388 -6.30 0.00 -6.63
CA ILE A 388 -6.19 -1.29 -7.31
C ILE A 388 -6.26 -1.11 -8.83
N THR A 389 -7.20 -0.30 -9.30
CA THR A 389 -7.38 -0.01 -10.73
C THR A 389 -6.18 0.72 -11.32
N ALA A 390 -5.66 1.73 -10.64
CA ALA A 390 -4.49 2.48 -11.09
C ALA A 390 -3.26 1.57 -11.19
N VAL A 391 -2.98 0.78 -10.15
CA VAL A 391 -1.86 -0.17 -10.15
C VAL A 391 -2.08 -1.28 -11.20
N LYS A 392 -3.31 -1.71 -11.45
CA LYS A 392 -3.62 -2.65 -12.54
C LYS A 392 -3.25 -2.08 -13.90
N ARG A 393 -3.54 -0.81 -14.16
CA ARG A 393 -3.14 -0.15 -15.40
C ARG A 393 -1.61 0.00 -15.52
N MET A 394 -0.91 0.25 -14.40
CA MET A 394 0.57 0.26 -14.37
C MET A 394 1.16 -1.12 -14.71
N VAL A 395 0.63 -2.18 -14.09
CA VAL A 395 1.06 -3.56 -14.36
C VAL A 395 0.74 -3.95 -15.80
N ASP A 396 -0.44 -3.65 -16.32
CA ASP A 396 -0.79 -3.92 -17.72
C ASP A 396 0.15 -3.22 -18.70
N ARG A 397 0.46 -1.93 -18.45
CA ARG A 397 1.47 -1.19 -19.22
C ARG A 397 2.83 -1.89 -19.17
N ALA A 398 3.29 -2.27 -17.99
CA ALA A 398 4.57 -2.95 -17.80
C ALA A 398 4.63 -4.31 -18.53
N LEU A 399 3.50 -5.03 -18.60
CA LEU A 399 3.37 -6.28 -19.35
C LEU A 399 3.18 -6.09 -20.86
N GLY A 400 3.14 -4.86 -21.37
CA GLY A 400 2.85 -4.59 -22.78
C GLY A 400 1.42 -4.89 -23.20
N LYS A 401 0.50 -5.07 -22.24
CA LYS A 401 -0.94 -5.19 -22.50
C LYS A 401 -1.45 -3.79 -22.82
N GLY A 402 -1.52 -3.48 -24.12
CA GLY A 402 -2.01 -2.19 -24.59
C GLY A 402 -3.33 -1.84 -23.93
N THR A 403 -3.48 -0.57 -23.51
CA THR A 403 -4.80 -0.04 -23.16
C THR A 403 -5.69 -0.25 -24.39
N LEU A 404 -6.67 -1.14 -24.30
CA LEU A 404 -7.79 -1.19 -25.22
C LEU A 404 -8.54 0.15 -25.09
N SER A 405 -8.04 1.16 -25.76
CA SER A 405 -8.78 2.37 -26.07
C SER A 405 -9.73 2.02 -27.21
N SER A 406 -11.03 2.11 -26.92
CA SER A 406 -12.13 2.29 -27.87
C SER A 406 -12.14 1.34 -29.08
N SER A 407 -12.83 0.21 -28.97
CA SER A 407 -13.58 -0.27 -30.13
C SER A 407 -14.72 0.72 -30.36
N SER A 408 -14.47 1.71 -31.21
CA SER A 408 -15.54 2.39 -31.92
C SER A 408 -16.43 1.31 -32.54
N SER A 409 -17.73 1.43 -32.28
CA SER A 409 -18.77 0.75 -33.03
C SER A 409 -18.62 1.14 -34.50
N SER A 410 -17.86 0.35 -35.27
CA SER A 410 -18.02 0.30 -36.71
C SER A 410 -19.14 -0.69 -36.98
N SER A 411 -20.29 -0.13 -37.29
CA SER A 411 -21.39 -0.82 -37.97
C SER A 411 -20.86 -1.44 -39.26
N GLY A 412 -20.42 -2.69 -39.17
CA GLY A 412 -20.14 -3.54 -40.32
C GLY A 412 -21.44 -4.11 -40.85
N GLN A 413 -22.01 -3.47 -41.87
CA GLN A 413 -23.01 -4.09 -42.75
C GLN A 413 -22.46 -5.41 -43.27
N ILE A 414 -23.10 -6.52 -42.88
CA ILE A 414 -22.86 -7.82 -43.47
C ILE A 414 -23.51 -7.83 -44.85
N TRP A 415 -22.69 -7.78 -45.89
CA TRP A 415 -23.09 -8.11 -47.25
C TRP A 415 -23.26 -9.63 -47.36
N PHE A 416 -24.49 -10.10 -47.42
CA PHE A 416 -24.81 -11.46 -47.82
C PHE A 416 -24.76 -11.55 -49.35
N ASN A 417 -23.82 -12.35 -49.88
CA ASN A 417 -23.94 -12.90 -51.22
C ASN A 417 -24.37 -14.37 -51.12
N ASN A 418 -25.55 -14.64 -51.68
CA ASN A 418 -26.24 -15.91 -51.80
C ASN A 418 -25.39 -17.00 -52.47
N LYS A 419 -25.52 -18.26 -52.00
CA LYS A 419 -26.28 -19.31 -52.70
C LYS A 419 -26.32 -20.64 -51.92
N GLN A 420 -27.54 -21.18 -51.84
CA GLN A 420 -27.93 -22.61 -51.76
C GLN A 420 -27.56 -23.31 -50.42
N ASP A 421 -28.49 -23.84 -49.62
CA ASP A 421 -29.69 -24.61 -49.95
C ASP A 421 -30.88 -24.30 -49.04
N ALA A 422 -32.06 -24.36 -49.63
CA ALA A 422 -33.34 -24.37 -48.94
C ALA A 422 -33.84 -25.81 -48.82
N THR A 423 -34.33 -26.20 -47.64
CA THR A 423 -35.57 -26.99 -47.48
C THR A 423 -35.95 -27.17 -46.00
N SER A 424 -36.99 -26.42 -45.62
CA SER A 424 -38.18 -26.91 -44.89
C SER A 424 -38.03 -27.43 -43.45
N PHE A 425 -38.62 -26.74 -42.48
CA PHE A 425 -40.00 -27.01 -42.00
C PHE A 425 -40.41 -25.98 -40.94
N ALA A 426 -41.73 -25.82 -40.83
CA ALA A 426 -42.45 -24.71 -40.27
C ALA A 426 -42.56 -24.70 -38.73
N GLN A 427 -42.99 -23.53 -38.27
CA GLN A 427 -43.51 -23.15 -36.96
C GLN A 427 -44.36 -24.23 -36.26
N GLU A 428 -44.19 -24.32 -34.94
CA GLU A 428 -45.33 -24.29 -34.03
C GLU A 428 -44.87 -23.80 -32.65
N GLY A 429 -45.49 -22.72 -32.19
CA GLY A 429 -45.35 -22.26 -30.81
C GLY A 429 -46.41 -22.91 -29.95
N GLN A 430 -46.10 -23.21 -28.69
CA GLN A 430 -47.12 -23.16 -27.65
C GLN A 430 -46.54 -22.91 -26.27
N LYS A 431 -47.30 -22.08 -25.55
CA LYS A 431 -47.16 -21.68 -24.16
C LYS A 431 -47.34 -22.88 -23.22
N GLY A 432 -46.66 -22.84 -22.09
CA GLY A 432 -46.94 -23.73 -20.96
C GLY A 432 -46.06 -23.41 -19.77
N GLY A 433 -46.43 -22.38 -19.01
CA GLY A 433 -46.06 -22.35 -17.60
C GLY A 433 -46.78 -23.50 -16.88
N TRP A 434 -46.28 -23.92 -15.72
CA TRP A 434 -47.05 -24.29 -14.55
C TRP A 434 -46.08 -24.54 -13.39
N SER A 435 -46.33 -23.81 -12.30
CA SER A 435 -45.83 -24.02 -10.95
C SER A 435 -46.55 -25.19 -10.28
N HIS A 436 -45.86 -25.98 -9.45
CA HIS A 436 -46.50 -26.58 -8.27
C HIS A 436 -45.51 -26.89 -7.13
N HIS A 437 -45.94 -26.50 -5.94
CA HIS A 437 -45.46 -26.85 -4.61
C HIS A 437 -45.66 -28.34 -4.26
N ASN A 438 -44.75 -28.93 -3.47
CA ASN A 438 -44.85 -29.19 -2.02
C ASN A 438 -44.26 -30.54 -1.54
N GLN A 439 -43.48 -30.42 -0.45
CA GLN A 439 -43.32 -31.28 0.74
C GLN A 439 -43.38 -32.82 0.65
N TYR A 440 -42.39 -33.48 1.28
CA TYR A 440 -42.49 -34.35 2.48
C TYR A 440 -41.06 -34.67 2.96
N GLY A 441 -40.68 -34.41 4.22
CA GLY A 441 -40.54 -35.40 5.31
C GLY A 441 -39.16 -36.11 5.24
N GLY A 442 -38.32 -36.27 6.25
CA GLY A 442 -38.39 -36.14 7.71
C GLY A 442 -37.33 -37.11 8.28
N GLY A 443 -36.60 -36.70 9.33
CA GLY A 443 -35.99 -37.60 10.31
C GLY A 443 -34.60 -38.20 10.03
N GLY A 444 -33.67 -38.01 10.98
CA GLY A 444 -32.44 -38.82 11.04
C GLY A 444 -31.32 -38.23 11.90
N ARG A 445 -31.43 -38.32 13.22
CA ARG A 445 -30.35 -38.01 14.18
C ARG A 445 -29.27 -39.10 14.12
N GLY A 446 -27.99 -38.70 14.03
CA GLY A 446 -26.85 -39.59 14.22
C GLY A 446 -25.74 -38.87 14.98
N LYS A 447 -25.64 -39.11 16.29
CA LYS A 447 -24.55 -38.66 17.17
C LYS A 447 -23.25 -39.37 16.78
N GLN A 448 -22.16 -38.63 16.54
CA GLN A 448 -20.81 -39.19 16.61
C GLN A 448 -20.03 -38.56 17.77
N LYS A 449 -19.58 -39.44 18.66
CA LYS A 449 -18.79 -39.16 19.85
C LYS A 449 -17.37 -38.77 19.44
N TYR A 450 -16.90 -37.60 19.89
CA TYR A 450 -15.47 -37.30 19.98
C TYR A 450 -14.89 -38.02 21.19
N ARG A 451 -13.84 -38.82 20.96
CA ARG A 451 -13.03 -39.45 21.99
C ARG A 451 -11.69 -38.72 22.03
N ALA A 452 -11.41 -38.07 23.16
CA ALA A 452 -10.13 -37.45 23.47
C ALA A 452 -9.05 -38.53 23.64
N GLY A 453 -7.86 -38.27 23.12
CA GLY A 453 -6.65 -39.07 23.36
C GLY A 453 -5.48 -38.11 23.53
N TYR A 454 -5.06 -37.93 24.79
CA TYR A 454 -3.79 -37.33 25.17
C TYR A 454 -2.65 -38.28 24.77
N GLY A 455 -1.56 -37.74 24.24
CA GLY A 455 -0.33 -38.46 23.97
C GLY A 455 0.87 -37.51 24.05
N HIS A 456 1.48 -37.44 25.23
CA HIS A 456 2.84 -36.93 25.42
C HIS A 456 3.83 -37.86 24.73
N TYR A 457 4.80 -37.33 23.98
CA TYR A 457 6.10 -37.97 23.80
C TYR A 457 7.21 -36.93 23.77
N TYR A 458 8.19 -37.14 24.64
CA TYR A 458 9.53 -36.56 24.60
C TYR A 458 10.27 -37.07 23.37
N GLY A 459 11.06 -36.19 22.76
CA GLY A 459 11.96 -36.44 21.63
C GLY A 459 12.45 -35.11 21.08
#